data_AF-A0A933FDW8-F1
#
_entry.id   AF-A0A933FDW8-F1
#
_cell.length_a   1.000
_cell.length_b   1.000
_cell.length_c   1.000
_cell.angle_alpha   90.00
_cell.angle_beta   90.00
_cell.angle_gamma   90.00
#
_symmetry.space_group_name_H-M   'P 1'
#
loop_
_entity.id
_entity.type
_entity.pdbx_description
1 polymer ?
#
loop_
_entity_poly.entity_id
_entity_poly.type
_entity_poly.pdbx_seq_one_letter_code
_entity_poly.pdbx_strand_id
1 'polypeptide(L)'
;MFLSVVERGHRLPQKMMLALIRVLSRRRAVDIIRTLLYRPEFFGKHISVWTQAVMRGPSEWSVGERELFAAFASRLNQCVF
;
A
#
# COMPACT_ATOMS: atom_id res chain seq x y z
N MET A 1 -10.56 11.44 -4.95
CA MET A 1 -9.89 12.75 -4.76
C MET A 1 -8.39 12.51 -4.78
N PHE A 2 -7.68 12.97 -5.81
CA PHE A 2 -6.22 12.76 -5.89
C PHE A 2 -5.48 13.83 -5.11
N LEU A 3 -4.75 13.41 -4.07
CA LEU A 3 -3.85 14.29 -3.34
C LEU A 3 -2.61 14.53 -4.20
N SER A 4 -2.55 15.67 -4.89
CA SER A 4 -1.43 16.04 -5.79
C SER A 4 -0.06 16.04 -5.09
N VAL A 5 -0.05 16.16 -3.76
CA VAL A 5 1.15 16.06 -2.93
C VAL A 5 1.72 14.63 -2.89
N VAL A 6 0.87 13.61 -2.91
CA VAL A 6 1.27 12.20 -2.97
C VAL A 6 1.85 11.85 -4.34
N GLU A 7 1.51 12.60 -5.39
CA GLU A 7 2.08 12.36 -6.72
C GLU A 7 3.49 12.93 -6.89
N ARG A 8 3.78 14.08 -6.25
CA ARG A 8 4.98 14.89 -6.53
C ARG A 8 5.94 15.02 -5.35
N GLY A 9 5.45 14.91 -4.13
CA GLY A 9 6.19 15.25 -2.91
C GLY A 9 7.14 14.16 -2.38
N HIS A 10 7.56 13.22 -3.22
CA HIS A 10 8.53 12.18 -2.85
C HIS A 10 9.96 12.73 -2.72
N ARG A 11 10.78 12.14 -1.84
CA ARG A 11 12.23 12.41 -1.83
C ARG A 11 12.91 11.63 -2.96
N LEU A 12 14.16 11.97 -3.25
CA LEU A 12 14.91 11.41 -4.38
C LEU A 12 14.95 9.87 -4.38
N PRO A 13 15.20 9.17 -3.26
CA PRO A 13 15.20 7.70 -3.25
C PRO A 13 13.85 7.09 -3.66
N GLN A 14 12.74 7.64 -3.19
CA GLN A 14 11.41 7.14 -3.55
C GLN A 14 11.05 7.45 -5.00
N LYS A 15 11.48 8.61 -5.55
CA LYS A 15 11.32 8.90 -6.98
C LYS A 15 12.05 7.89 -7.85
N MET A 16 13.29 7.52 -7.48
CA MET A 16 14.06 6.49 -8.18
C MET A 16 13.35 5.14 -8.16
N MET A 17 12.81 4.73 -7.01
CA MET A 17 12.08 3.47 -6.89
C MET A 17 10.80 3.46 -7.75
N LEU A 18 10.03 4.55 -7.74
CA LEU A 18 8.84 4.68 -8.59
C LEU A 18 9.18 4.69 -10.09
N ALA A 19 10.30 5.29 -10.47
CA ALA A 19 10.81 5.25 -11.84
C ALA A 19 11.19 3.81 -12.24
N LEU A 20 11.87 3.07 -11.37
CA LEU A 20 12.20 1.67 -11.61
C LEU A 20 10.95 0.81 -11.77
N ILE A 21 9.95 0.94 -10.89
CA ILE A 21 8.66 0.24 -11.02
C ILE A 21 8.03 0.55 -12.38
N ARG A 22 8.05 1.83 -12.80
CA ARG A 22 7.48 2.23 -14.09
C ARG A 22 8.19 1.58 -15.27
N VAL A 23 9.52 1.50 -15.22
CA VAL A 23 10.32 0.87 -16.29
C VAL A 23 10.06 -0.63 -16.36
N LEU A 24 10.12 -1.33 -15.22
CA LEU A 24 9.99 -2.79 -15.16
C LEU A 24 8.56 -3.27 -15.45
N SER A 25 7.55 -2.63 -14.84
CA SER A 25 6.16 -3.04 -15.02
C SER A 25 5.50 -2.45 -16.26
N ARG A 26 6.15 -1.48 -16.92
CA ARG A 26 5.57 -0.60 -17.97
C ARG A 26 4.28 0.10 -17.53
N ARG A 27 4.00 0.14 -16.23
CA ARG A 27 2.79 0.73 -15.65
C ARG A 27 3.16 1.70 -14.55
N ARG A 28 2.28 2.66 -14.31
CA ARG A 28 2.38 3.53 -13.14
C ARG A 28 2.23 2.67 -11.89
N ALA A 29 3.08 2.86 -10.89
CA ALA A 29 2.86 2.29 -9.56
C ALA A 29 1.46 2.67 -9.06
N VAL A 30 0.72 1.68 -8.56
CA VAL A 30 -0.62 1.84 -7.98
C VAL A 30 -0.59 2.85 -6.82
N ASP A 31 -1.73 3.49 -6.55
CA ASP A 31 -1.76 4.63 -5.64
C ASP A 31 -1.45 4.25 -4.18
N ILE A 32 -1.70 3.01 -3.76
CA ILE A 32 -1.27 2.52 -2.45
C ILE A 32 0.27 2.55 -2.32
N ILE A 33 1.01 2.13 -3.34
CA ILE A 33 2.48 2.15 -3.31
C ILE A 33 2.99 3.60 -3.22
N ARG A 34 2.36 4.53 -3.94
CA ARG A 34 2.71 5.95 -3.85
C ARG A 34 2.44 6.51 -2.45
N THR A 35 1.31 6.14 -1.85
CA THR A 35 0.94 6.57 -0.49
C THR A 35 1.97 6.09 0.54
N LEU A 36 2.37 4.81 0.47
CA LEU A 36 3.38 4.24 1.36
C LEU A 36 4.75 4.92 1.21
N LEU A 37 5.10 5.35 -0.01
CA LEU A 37 6.39 6.00 -0.31
C LEU A 37 6.40 7.52 -0.12
N TYR A 38 5.26 8.16 0.14
CA TYR A 38 5.22 9.62 0.30
C TYR A 38 5.88 10.08 1.61
N ARG A 39 5.54 9.43 2.73
CA ARG A 39 6.11 9.69 4.07
C ARG A 39 6.39 8.36 4.79
N PRO A 40 7.43 7.61 4.36
CA PRO A 40 7.66 6.25 4.85
C PRO A 40 7.89 6.21 6.37
N GLU A 41 8.66 7.14 6.93
CA GLU A 41 8.95 7.15 8.38
C GLU A 41 7.77 7.59 9.26
N PHE A 42 6.78 8.28 8.70
CA PHE A 42 5.58 8.68 9.44
C PHE A 42 4.48 7.62 9.36
N PHE A 43 4.28 7.04 8.17
CA PHE A 43 3.15 6.17 7.88
C PHE A 43 3.58 4.87 7.22
N GLY A 44 4.23 4.95 6.05
CA GLY A 44 4.39 3.82 5.14
C GLY A 44 5.09 2.61 5.75
N LYS A 45 6.18 2.82 6.49
CA LYS A 45 6.96 1.75 7.12
C LYS A 45 6.16 1.06 8.22
N HIS A 46 5.54 1.85 9.10
CA HIS A 46 4.77 1.33 10.24
C HIS A 46 3.54 0.55 9.80
N ILE A 47 2.75 1.11 8.87
CA ILE A 47 1.55 0.43 8.39
C ILE A 47 1.90 -0.83 7.60
N SER A 48 2.99 -0.81 6.80
CA SER A 48 3.39 -2.00 6.03
C SER A 48 3.79 -3.16 6.93
N VAL A 49 4.52 -2.89 8.01
CA VAL A 49 4.88 -3.92 9.01
C VAL A 49 3.62 -4.48 9.67
N TRP A 50 2.70 -3.60 10.08
CA TRP A 50 1.44 -4.01 10.70
C TRP A 50 0.56 -4.83 9.76
N THR A 51 0.34 -4.37 8.53
CA THR A 51 -0.46 -5.10 7.53
C THR A 51 0.17 -6.44 7.19
N GLN A 52 1.50 -6.50 7.04
CA GLN A 52 2.18 -7.77 6.80
C GLN A 52 2.02 -8.74 7.97
N ALA A 53 2.16 -8.27 9.21
CA ALA A 53 1.96 -9.10 10.39
C ALA A 53 0.53 -9.63 10.48
N VAL A 54 -0.47 -8.77 10.28
CA VAL A 54 -1.89 -9.15 10.36
C VAL A 54 -2.27 -10.07 9.21
N MET A 55 -1.88 -9.78 7.97
CA MET A 55 -2.34 -10.53 6.79
C MET A 55 -1.53 -11.81 6.52
N ARG A 56 -0.25 -11.85 6.94
CA ARG A 56 0.68 -12.93 6.57
C ARG A 56 1.47 -13.50 7.76
N GLY A 57 1.39 -12.89 8.94
CA GLY A 57 2.04 -13.42 10.15
C GLY A 57 1.32 -14.66 10.71
N PRO A 58 1.89 -15.26 11.78
CA PRO A 58 1.30 -16.40 12.48
C PRO A 58 -0.11 -16.08 12.98
N SER A 59 -1.06 -16.99 12.73
CA SER A 59 -2.45 -16.85 13.13
C SER A 59 -3.13 -18.21 13.09
N GLU A 60 -4.19 -18.38 13.89
CA GLU A 60 -5.11 -19.52 13.78
C GLU A 60 -5.95 -19.44 12.50
N TRP A 61 -6.12 -18.24 11.94
CA TRP A 61 -6.79 -18.04 10.67
C TRP A 61 -5.83 -18.18 9.49
N SER A 62 -6.30 -18.89 8.47
CA SER A 62 -5.63 -18.98 7.19
C SER A 62 -5.47 -17.59 6.54
N VAL A 63 -4.57 -17.49 5.55
CA VAL A 63 -4.45 -16.27 4.74
C VAL A 63 -5.78 -15.97 4.03
N GLY A 64 -6.45 -16.99 3.50
CA GLY A 64 -7.73 -16.83 2.80
C GLY A 64 -8.84 -16.24 3.68
N GLU A 65 -8.96 -16.70 4.93
CA GLU A 65 -9.95 -16.15 5.88
C GLU A 65 -9.67 -14.69 6.21
N ARG A 66 -8.40 -14.32 6.40
CA ARG A 66 -8.01 -12.93 6.65
C ARG A 66 -8.31 -12.01 5.46
N GLU A 67 -8.06 -12.48 4.24
CA GLU A 67 -8.44 -11.76 3.02
C GLU A 67 -9.97 -11.65 2.89
N LEU A 68 -10.74 -12.68 3.26
CA LEU A 68 -12.21 -12.63 3.30
C LEU A 68 -12.71 -11.59 4.31
N PHE A 69 -12.14 -11.53 5.51
CA PHE A 69 -12.49 -10.52 6.51
C PHE A 69 -12.17 -9.11 6.01
N ALA A 70 -11.00 -8.91 5.40
CA ALA A 70 -10.60 -7.63 4.82
C ALA A 70 -11.55 -7.18 3.69
N ALA A 71 -11.93 -8.11 2.80
CA ALA A 71 -12.87 -7.84 1.72
C ALA A 71 -14.29 -7.52 2.24
N PHE A 72 -14.76 -8.27 3.24
CA PHE A 72 -16.06 -8.04 3.87
C PHE A 72 -16.11 -6.68 4.58
N ALA A 73 -15.09 -6.36 5.38
CA ALA A 73 -14.98 -5.06 6.04
C ALA A 73 -14.90 -3.91 5.03
N SER A 74 -14.14 -4.08 3.94
CA SER A 74 -14.05 -3.09 2.86
C SER A 74 -15.40 -2.86 2.19
N ARG A 75 -16.15 -3.93 1.91
CA ARG A 75 -17.51 -3.86 1.33
C ARG A 75 -18.46 -3.07 2.23
N LEU A 76 -18.46 -3.32 3.54
CA LEU A 76 -19.30 -2.60 4.50
C LEU A 76 -18.96 -1.10 4.54
N ASN A 77 -17.69 -0.75 4.33
CA ASN A 77 -17.21 0.64 4.27
C ASN A 77 -17.31 1.26 2.86
N GLN A 78 -17.92 0.56 1.89
CA GLN A 78 -17.98 1.00 0.49
C GLN A 78 -16.59 1.35 -0.09
N CYS A 79 -15.54 0.65 0.36
CA CYS A 79 -14.17 0.84 -0.08
C CYS A 79 -13.93 -0.01 -1.33
N VAL A 80 -13.96 0.61 -2.50
CA VAL A 80 -13.85 -0.03 -3.83
C VAL A 80 -12.41 -0.11 -4.37
N PHE A 81 -11.43 0.23 -3.53
CA PHE A 81 -10.03 0.32 -3.92
C PHE A 81 -9.45 -1.03 -4.37
#